data_AF-A0A7C6AM23-F1
#
_entry.id   AF-A0A7C6AM23-F1
#
_cell.length_a   1.000
_cell.length_b   1.000
_cell.length_c   1.000
_cell.angle_alpha   90.00
_cell.angle_beta   90.00
_cell.angle_gamma   90.00
#
_symmetry.space_group_name_H-M   'P 1'
#
loop_
_entity.id
_entity.type
_entity.pdbx_description
1 polymer ?
#
loop_
_entity_poly.entity_id
_entity_poly.type
_entity_poly.pdbx_seq_one_letter_code
_entity_poly.pdbx_strand_id
1 'polypeptide(L)' 'YPNPVTTAVHIRIRGELYGEYTVTLYDMQGKPIQQTTTTDPETTLDISQYPQGVYNIRVLGNNMVRSEKIIKLEP' A
#
# COMPACT_ATOMS: atom_id res chain seq x y z
N TYR A 1 -4.10 -3.59 -6.17
CA TYR A 1 -4.66 -4.81 -6.77
C TYR A 1 -3.54 -5.83 -6.98
N PRO A 2 -3.85 -7.13 -7.15
CA PRO A 2 -5.12 -7.76 -6.77
C PRO A 2 -5.23 -7.86 -5.23
N ASN A 3 -6.45 -8.06 -4.73
CA ASN A 3 -6.71 -8.45 -3.35
C ASN A 3 -7.64 -9.68 -3.44
N PRO A 4 -7.26 -10.87 -2.93
CA PRO A 4 -6.07 -11.20 -2.14
C PRO A 4 -4.73 -11.06 -2.91
N VAL A 5 -3.62 -11.00 -2.15
CA VAL A 5 -2.24 -10.82 -2.64
C VAL A 5 -1.29 -11.83 -1.98
N THR A 6 -0.22 -12.25 -2.66
CA THR A 6 0.78 -13.18 -2.11
C THR A 6 2.13 -12.51 -1.87
N THR A 7 2.71 -11.88 -2.89
CA THR A 7 4.09 -11.36 -2.85
C THR A 7 4.20 -9.86 -3.01
N ALA A 8 3.38 -9.23 -3.85
CA ALA A 8 3.51 -7.81 -4.17
C ALA A 8 2.15 -7.14 -4.36
N VAL A 9 2.01 -5.94 -3.80
CA VAL A 9 0.81 -5.11 -3.96
C VAL A 9 1.07 -4.02 -4.99
N HIS A 10 0.28 -4.01 -6.06
CA HIS A 10 0.32 -2.93 -7.04
C HIS A 10 -0.68 -1.83 -6.67
N ILE A 11 -0.18 -0.62 -6.48
CA ILE A 11 -0.95 0.56 -6.16
C ILE A 11 -0.92 1.45 -7.39
N ARG A 12 -2.09 1.76 -7.93
CA ARG A 12 -2.27 2.69 -9.05
C ARG A 12 -3.19 3.81 -8.60
N ILE A 13 -2.68 5.02 -8.59
CA ILE A 13 -3.48 6.21 -8.32
C ILE A 13 -4.01 6.72 -9.68
N ARG A 14 -5.33 6.87 -9.78
CA ARG A 14 -5.99 7.39 -11.00
C ARG A 14 -6.34 8.86 -10.78
N GLY A 15 -5.98 9.72 -11.72
CA GLY A 15 -6.21 11.17 -11.67
C GLY A 15 -4.92 11.95 -11.91
N GLU A 16 -5.01 13.27 -11.89
CA GLU A 16 -3.82 14.13 -11.94
C GLU A 16 -3.07 14.04 -10.62
N LEU A 17 -1.84 13.54 -10.69
CA LEU A 17 -0.94 13.51 -9.56
C LEU A 17 -0.15 14.79 -9.56
N TYR A 18 -0.47 15.63 -8.58
CA TYR A 18 0.37 16.76 -8.24
C TYR A 18 1.20 16.38 -7.01
N GLY A 19 2.48 16.69 -7.00
CA GLY A 19 3.33 16.53 -5.81
C GLY A 19 3.64 15.09 -5.39
N GLU A 20 4.10 14.99 -4.15
CA GLU A 20 4.62 13.77 -3.54
C GLU A 20 3.53 13.04 -2.74
N TYR A 21 3.54 11.71 -2.78
CA TYR A 21 2.64 10.85 -2.03
C TYR A 21 3.42 9.90 -1.15
N THR A 22 2.96 9.71 0.08
CA THR A 22 3.45 8.70 1.01
C THR A 22 2.50 7.52 1.02
N VAL A 23 3.04 6.32 0.79
CA VAL A 23 2.33 5.06 0.93
C VAL A 23 2.87 4.33 2.15
N THR A 24 2.00 4.00 3.09
CA THR A 24 2.35 3.28 4.32
C THR A 24 1.54 2.00 4.44
N LEU A 25 2.23 0.88 4.66
CA LEU A 25 1.64 -0.40 5.02
C LEU A 25 1.58 -0.53 6.54
N TYR A 26 0.42 -0.88 7.07
CA TYR A 26 0.18 -1.13 8.48
C TYR A 26 -0.22 -2.58 8.71
N ASP A 27 0.27 -3.16 9.81
CA ASP A 27 -0.22 -4.45 10.30
C ASP A 27 -1.63 -4.35 10.90
N MET A 28 -2.16 -5.48 11.36
CA MET A 28 -3.50 -5.57 11.98
C MET A 28 -3.66 -4.74 13.27
N GLN A 29 -2.55 -4.39 13.93
CA GLN A 29 -2.54 -3.57 15.15
C GLN A 29 -2.45 -2.08 14.82
N GLY A 30 -2.35 -1.71 13.54
CA GLY A 30 -2.16 -0.33 13.11
C GLY A 30 -0.71 0.15 13.25
N LYS A 31 0.25 -0.76 13.39
CA LYS A 31 1.68 -0.41 13.40
C LYS A 31 2.17 -0.24 11.96
N PRO A 32 2.84 0.87 11.60
CA PRO A 32 3.47 1.01 10.30
C PRO A 32 4.66 0.04 10.19
N ILE A 33 4.67 -0.79 9.14
CA ILE A 33 5.70 -1.82 8.91
C ILE A 33 6.50 -1.61 7.63
N GLN A 34 5.99 -0.79 6.71
CA GLN A 34 6.69 -0.36 5.50
C GLN A 34 6.18 1.02 5.09
N GLN A 35 7.07 1.87 4.60
CA GLN A 35 6.71 3.17 4.06
C GLN A 35 7.55 3.48 2.84
N THR A 36 6.93 4.03 1.81
CA THR A 36 7.62 4.59 0.64
C THR A 36 7.00 5.92 0.25
N THR A 37 7.79 6.72 -0.44
CA THR A 37 7.39 8.03 -0.93
C THR A 37 7.65 8.06 -2.42
N THR A 38 6.69 8.57 -3.20
CA THR A 38 6.79 8.57 -4.67
C THR A 38 6.01 9.73 -5.28
N THR A 39 6.46 10.17 -6.45
CA THR A 39 5.71 11.06 -7.36
C THR A 39 5.05 10.28 -8.50
N ASP A 40 5.30 8.97 -8.59
CA ASP A 40 4.81 8.12 -9.67
C ASP A 40 3.36 7.67 -9.42
N PRO A 41 2.54 7.55 -10.49
CA PRO A 41 1.18 7.02 -10.41
C PRO A 41 1.09 5.56 -10.03
N GLU A 42 2.18 4.82 -10.23
CA GLU A 42 2.24 3.41 -9.97
C GLU A 42 3.39 3.12 -9.02
N THR A 43 3.08 2.40 -7.94
CA THR A 43 4.09 1.91 -7.01
C THR A 43 3.77 0.48 -6.62
N THR A 44 4.81 -0.28 -6.35
CA THR A 44 4.70 -1.68 -5.93
C THR A 44 5.35 -1.84 -4.57
N LEU A 45 4.61 -2.42 -3.64
CA LEU A 45 5.15 -2.82 -2.35
C LEU A 45 5.43 -4.33 -2.37
N ASP A 46 6.68 -4.71 -2.17
CA ASP A 46 7.05 -6.09 -1.85
C ASP A 46 6.63 -6.40 -0.42
N ILE A 47 5.75 -7.38 -0.28
CA ILE A 47 5.23 -7.87 1.00
C ILE A 47 5.58 -9.34 1.24
N SER A 48 6.48 -9.93 0.43
CA SER A 48 6.84 -11.35 0.48
C SER A 48 7.36 -11.79 1.85
N GLN A 49 8.07 -10.90 2.55
CA GLN A 49 8.67 -11.17 3.87
C GLN A 49 7.67 -11.09 5.03
N TYR A 50 6.45 -10.60 4.79
CA TYR A 50 5.44 -10.45 5.84
C TYR A 50 4.57 -11.71 5.96
N PRO A 51 4.14 -12.08 7.18
CA PRO A 51 3.30 -13.25 7.39
C PRO A 51 1.93 -13.08 6.72
N GLN A 52 1.25 -14.19 6.40
CA GLN A 52 -0.15 -14.12 5.98
C GLN A 52 -1.01 -13.38 7.01
N GLY A 53 -2.01 -12.65 6.53
CA GLY A 53 -2.88 -11.87 7.41
C GLY A 53 -3.50 -10.65 6.75
N VAL A 54 -4.13 -9.82 7.57
CA VAL A 54 -4.78 -8.58 7.15
C VAL A 54 -3.84 -7.41 7.35
N TYR A 55 -3.73 -6.57 6.33
CA TYR A 55 -2.96 -5.34 6.36
C TYR A 55 -3.80 -4.17 5.84
N ASN A 56 -3.41 -2.96 6.22
CA ASN A 56 -3.99 -1.74 5.68
C ASN A 56 -2.92 -0.95 4.94
N ILE A 57 -3.23 -0.51 3.73
CA ILE A 57 -2.40 0.42 2.97
C ILE A 57 -3.04 1.78 3.10
N ARG A 58 -2.25 2.78 3.49
CA ARG A 58 -2.66 4.19 3.48
C ARG A 58 -1.85 4.94 2.44
N VAL A 59 -2.53 5.75 1.63
CA VAL A 59 -1.92 6.70 0.71
C VAL A 59 -2.26 8.11 1.18
N LEU A 60 -1.24 8.94 1.37
CA LEU A 60 -1.34 10.33 1.78
C LEU A 60 -0.65 11.22 0.74
N GLY A 61 -1.32 12.23 0.21
CA GLY A 61 -0.67 13.26 -0.62
C GLY A 61 -1.68 14.25 -1.19
N ASN A 62 -1.27 15.51 -1.39
CA ASN A 62 -2.07 16.58 -1.98
C ASN A 62 -3.56 16.60 -1.59
N ASN A 63 -3.83 16.71 -0.28
CA ASN A 63 -5.18 16.70 0.33
C ASN A 63 -5.98 15.39 0.17
N MET A 64 -5.37 14.34 -0.36
CA MET A 64 -5.96 13.01 -0.44
C MET A 64 -5.46 12.13 0.71
N VAL A 65 -6.40 11.49 1.39
CA VAL A 65 -6.15 10.34 2.26
C VAL A 65 -6.99 9.18 1.75
N ARG A 66 -6.33 8.08 1.37
CA ARG A 66 -7.00 6.83 1.01
C ARG A 66 -6.48 5.70 1.86
N SER A 67 -7.34 4.75 2.19
CA SER A 67 -6.97 3.57 2.95
C SER A 67 -7.68 2.36 2.37
N GLU A 68 -6.92 1.30 2.13
CA GLU A 68 -7.42 0.06 1.52
C GLU A 68 -6.94 -1.13 2.35
N LYS A 69 -7.88 -2.02 2.65
CA LYS A 69 -7.58 -3.28 3.35
C LYS A 69 -7.16 -4.32 2.33
N ILE A 70 -6.07 -5.03 2.61
CA ILE A 70 -5.61 -6.16 1.82
C ILE A 70 -5.52 -7.43 2.66
N ILE A 71 -5.71 -8.57 2.02
CA ILE A 71 -5.54 -9.90 2.61
C ILE A 71 -4.31 -10.53 1.94
N LYS A 72 -3.25 -10.74 2.72
CA LYS A 72 -2.07 -11.49 2.30
C LYS A 72 -2.28 -12.98 2.56
N LEU A 73 -2.08 -13.80 1.53
CA LEU A 73 -2.04 -15.25 1.61
C LEU A 73 -0.59 -15.75 1.50
N GLU A 74 -0.39 -17.04 1.81
CA GLU A 74 0.85 -17.73 1.45
C GLU A 74 0.99 -17.79 -0.09
N PRO A 75 2.22 -17.74 -0.64
CA PRO A 75 2.48 -17.86 -2.08
C PRO A 75 1.92 -19.13 -2.73
#